data_AF-A0A9N9JKQ8-F1
#
_entry.id   AF-A0A9N9JKQ8-F1
#
_cell.length_a   1.000
_cell.length_b   1.000
_cell.length_c   1.000
_cell.angle_alpha   90.00
_cell.angle_beta   90.00
_cell.angle_gamma   90.00
#
_symmetry.space_group_name_H-M   'P 1'
#
loop_
_entity.id
_entity.type
_entity.pdbx_description
1 polymer ?
#
loop_
_entity_poly.entity_id
_entity_poly.type
_entity_poly.pdbx_seq_one_letter_code
_entity_poly.pdbx_strand_id
1 'polypeptide(L)'
;MPSQDLNLDSCKVSLYAHVYDKHVEFKNLDGSTDLALDKYTFYNGCVIIEFRDHRELPKCDGQRAVLKTNQASIWDDILRLNKNTGSNWTYEEAIQIEAKLLLELHPTLDLDPNSLLQGMKLFDPTAKQYEQP
;
A
#
# COMPACT_ATOMS: atom_id res chain seq x y z
N MET A 1 1.54 -13.38 0.04
CA MET A 1 1.56 -13.00 1.46
C MET A 1 0.17 -12.50 1.80
N PRO A 2 -0.49 -12.98 2.86
CA PRO A 2 -1.65 -12.24 3.36
C PRO A 2 -1.15 -10.82 3.63
N SER A 3 -1.94 -9.81 3.30
CA SER A 3 -1.69 -8.43 3.70
C SER A 3 -1.43 -8.46 5.21
N GLN A 4 -0.17 -8.50 5.64
CA GLN A 4 0.15 -8.24 7.03
C GLN A 4 -0.25 -6.79 7.18
N ASP A 5 -1.41 -6.57 7.77
CA ASP A 5 -1.86 -5.24 8.11
C ASP A 5 -0.72 -4.62 8.92
N LEU A 6 -0.03 -3.66 8.29
CA LEU A 6 1.09 -2.96 8.89
C LEU A 6 0.56 -2.33 10.16
N ASN A 7 1.09 -2.73 11.31
CA ASN A 7 0.76 -2.07 12.56
C ASN A 7 1.37 -0.66 12.53
N LEU A 8 0.53 0.35 12.35
CA LEU A 8 0.97 1.75 12.20
C LEU A 8 1.62 2.29 13.49
N ASP A 9 1.35 1.68 14.65
CA ASP A 9 1.89 2.12 15.93
C ASP A 9 3.35 1.70 16.11
N SER A 10 3.76 0.58 15.48
CA SER A 10 5.15 0.09 15.53
C SER A 10 6.03 0.65 14.41
N CYS A 11 5.43 1.18 13.34
CA CYS A 11 6.17 1.74 12.21
C CYS A 11 6.59 3.20 12.48
N LYS A 12 7.83 3.55 12.13
CA LYS A 12 8.26 4.94 12.08
C LYS A 12 7.64 5.64 10.88
N VAL A 13 7.28 6.91 11.06
CA VAL A 13 6.81 7.77 9.96
C VAL A 13 7.88 7.89 8.89
N SER A 14 7.46 7.95 7.63
CA SER A 14 8.33 8.10 6.46
C SER A 14 8.29 9.53 5.91
N LEU A 15 7.17 10.23 6.04
CA LEU A 15 6.95 11.61 5.58
C LEU A 15 5.82 12.26 6.39
N TYR A 16 5.86 13.58 6.57
CA TYR A 16 4.79 14.36 7.17
C TYR A 16 3.98 15.11 6.11
N ALA A 17 2.66 15.13 6.28
CA ALA A 17 1.77 16.07 5.59
C ALA A 17 1.30 17.14 6.59
N HIS A 18 1.81 18.35 6.43
CA HIS A 18 1.38 19.51 7.20
C HIS A 18 0.23 20.20 6.47
N VAL A 19 -0.94 20.23 7.10
CA VAL A 19 -2.14 20.86 6.56
C VAL A 19 -2.31 22.21 7.22
N TYR A 20 -2.38 23.26 6.41
CA TYR A 20 -2.70 24.62 6.83
C TYR A 20 -3.99 25.06 6.16
N ASP A 21 -4.49 26.24 6.54
CA ASP A 21 -5.75 26.79 6.03
C ASP A 21 -5.76 26.94 4.49
N LYS A 22 -4.61 27.30 3.90
CA LYS A 22 -4.51 27.66 2.47
C LYS A 22 -3.66 26.72 1.63
N HIS A 23 -2.94 25.80 2.23
CA HIS A 23 -1.99 24.93 1.53
C HIS A 23 -1.63 23.69 2.35
N VAL A 24 -0.99 22.73 1.68
CA VAL A 24 -0.43 21.52 2.29
C VAL A 24 1.06 21.46 1.97
N GLU A 25 1.88 21.19 2.97
CA GLU A 25 3.32 20.98 2.80
C GLU A 25 3.68 19.52 3.12
N PHE A 26 4.39 18.87 2.21
CA PHE A 26 5.00 17.57 2.49
C PHE A 26 6.43 17.80 2.97
N LYS A 27 6.77 17.25 4.14
CA LYS A 27 8.09 17.39 4.76
C LYS A 27 8.68 16.04 5.14
N ASN A 28 9.95 15.86 4.80
CA ASN A 28 10.76 14.74 5.25
C ASN A 28 10.98 14.81 6.78
N LEU A 29 11.54 13.74 7.34
CA LEU A 29 11.85 13.67 8.78
C LEU A 29 12.93 14.69 9.20
N ASP A 30 13.81 15.07 8.28
CA ASP A 30 14.81 16.13 8.47
C ASP A 30 14.22 17.55 8.33
N GLY A 31 12.94 17.67 7.98
CA GLY A 31 12.23 18.93 7.77
C GLY A 31 12.34 19.50 6.36
N SER A 32 13.08 18.86 5.46
CA SER A 32 13.20 19.32 4.08
C SER A 32 11.95 19.00 3.24
N THR A 33 11.78 19.69 2.12
CA THR A 33 10.61 19.56 1.22
C THR A 33 10.94 18.89 -0.11
N ASP A 34 12.21 18.53 -0.35
CA ASP A 34 12.61 17.77 -1.53
C ASP A 34 12.10 16.33 -1.44
N LEU A 35 11.28 15.92 -2.41
CA LEU A 35 10.72 14.58 -2.45
C LEU A 35 11.75 13.60 -3.04
N ALA A 36 12.72 13.19 -2.22
CA ALA A 36 13.78 12.26 -2.61
C ALA A 36 13.53 10.86 -1.99
N LEU A 37 13.61 9.82 -2.82
CA LEU A 37 13.22 8.45 -2.43
C LEU A 37 14.10 7.87 -1.31
N ASP A 38 15.37 8.25 -1.29
CA ASP A 38 16.38 7.83 -0.31
C ASP A 38 16.14 8.41 1.10
N LYS A 39 15.27 9.42 1.22
CA LYS A 39 14.86 10.00 2.51
C LYS A 39 13.71 9.25 3.17
N TYR A 40 13.04 8.34 2.45
CA TYR A 40 11.88 7.62 2.96
C TYR A 40 12.25 6.28 3.56
N THR A 41 11.59 5.93 4.67
CA THR A 41 11.60 4.56 5.17
C THR A 41 10.46 3.78 4.53
N PHE A 42 10.76 2.67 3.86
CA PHE A 42 9.77 1.79 3.24
C PHE A 42 9.45 0.59 4.12
N TYR A 43 8.18 0.21 4.16
CA TYR A 43 7.69 -0.97 4.85
C TYR A 43 6.94 -1.85 3.84
N ASN A 44 7.57 -2.93 3.39
CA ASN A 44 7.02 -3.81 2.35
C ASN A 44 6.52 -3.02 1.12
N GLY A 45 7.33 -2.08 0.63
CA GLY A 45 6.97 -1.21 -0.51
C GLY A 45 5.92 -0.14 -0.21
N CYS A 46 5.48 0.00 1.04
CA CYS A 46 4.56 1.04 1.49
C CYS A 46 5.30 2.16 2.23
N VAL A 47 4.70 3.35 2.25
CA VAL A 47 5.21 4.53 2.95
C VAL A 47 4.20 4.95 4.02
N ILE A 48 4.69 5.28 5.22
CA ILE A 48 3.82 5.73 6.32
C ILE A 48 3.82 7.26 6.35
N ILE A 49 2.63 7.85 6.22
CA ILE A 49 2.45 9.30 6.30
C ILE A 49 1.76 9.66 7.62
N GLU A 50 2.24 10.71 8.29
CA GLU A 50 1.57 11.30 9.45
C GLU A 50 1.06 12.70 9.10
N PHE A 51 -0.23 12.92 9.36
CA PHE A 51 -0.89 14.21 9.17
C PHE A 51 -0.71 15.08 10.41
N ARG A 52 -0.41 16.36 10.18
CA ARG A 52 -0.30 17.40 11.21
C ARG A 52 -1.15 18.59 10.78
N ASP A 53 -2.22 18.84 11.50
CA ASP A 53 -3.21 19.85 11.14
C ASP A 53 -3.01 21.10 11.98
N HIS A 54 -2.55 22.15 11.33
CA HIS A 54 -2.26 23.44 11.96
C HIS A 54 -3.45 24.40 11.87
N ARG A 55 -4.61 23.96 11.39
CA ARG A 55 -5.84 24.78 11.35
C ARG A 55 -6.46 24.84 12.75
N GLU A 56 -7.22 25.91 13.01
CA GLU A 56 -7.85 26.09 14.33
C GLU A 56 -8.85 24.97 14.66
N LEU A 57 -9.68 24.58 13.68
CA LEU A 57 -10.59 23.44 13.70
C LEU A 57 -10.93 23.01 12.25
N PRO A 58 -11.13 21.71 11.96
CA PRO A 58 -10.92 20.55 12.83
C PRO A 58 -9.42 20.26 13.00
N LYS A 59 -9.03 19.76 14.18
CA LYS A 59 -7.64 19.39 14.48
C LYS A 59 -7.49 17.88 14.36
N CYS A 60 -6.71 17.39 13.40
CA CYS A 60 -6.43 15.95 13.19
C CYS A 60 -4.92 15.62 13.32
N ASP A 61 -4.30 16.11 14.39
CA ASP A 61 -2.87 15.84 14.66
C ASP A 61 -2.60 14.36 14.93
N GLY A 62 -1.57 13.83 14.27
CA GLY A 62 -1.04 12.49 14.54
C GLY A 62 -1.80 11.36 13.86
N GLN A 63 -2.76 11.65 12.98
CA GLN A 63 -3.37 10.61 12.15
C GLN A 63 -2.32 10.03 11.21
N ARG A 64 -2.20 8.69 11.18
CA ARG A 64 -1.30 7.98 10.28
C ARG A 64 -2.06 7.26 9.19
N ALA A 65 -1.47 7.19 8.00
CA ALA A 65 -1.99 6.40 6.89
C ALA A 65 -0.86 5.63 6.20
N VAL A 66 -1.22 4.50 5.60
CA VAL A 66 -0.33 3.70 4.77
C VAL A 66 -0.59 4.05 3.31
N LEU A 67 0.44 4.59 2.63
CA LEU A 67 0.43 4.72 1.18
C LEU A 67 0.92 3.40 0.59
N LYS A 68 0.01 2.69 -0.07
CA LYS A 68 0.32 1.44 -0.76
C LYS A 68 0.80 1.72 -2.16
N THR A 69 1.73 0.89 -2.62
CA THR A 69 2.11 0.83 -4.03
C THR A 69 0.91 0.52 -4.92
N ASN A 70 0.91 1.08 -6.13
CA ASN A 70 -0.06 0.81 -7.18
C ASN A 70 0.67 0.54 -8.51
N GLN A 71 -0.05 0.08 -9.53
CA GLN A 71 0.55 -0.28 -10.81
C GLN A 71 1.31 0.89 -11.47
N ALA A 72 0.81 2.13 -11.36
CA ALA A 72 1.50 3.29 -11.91
C ALA A 72 2.81 3.59 -11.17
N SER A 73 2.85 3.42 -9.84
CA SER A 73 4.08 3.54 -9.06
C SER A 73 5.11 2.48 -9.43
N ILE A 74 4.68 1.23 -9.62
CA ILE A 74 5.57 0.14 -10.07
C ILE A 74 6.18 0.46 -11.42
N TRP A 75 5.37 0.94 -12.37
CA TRP A 75 5.85 1.32 -13.69
C TRP A 75 6.86 2.48 -13.62
N ASP A 76 6.60 3.51 -12.81
CA ASP A 76 7.54 4.62 -12.62
C ASP A 76 8.87 4.15 -12.03
N ASP A 77 8.85 3.21 -11.08
CA ASP A 77 10.05 2.61 -10.52
C ASP A 77 10.86 1.86 -11.58
N ILE A 78 10.21 1.15 -12.49
CA ILE A 78 10.89 0.45 -13.60
C ILE A 78 11.54 1.44 -14.56
N LEU A 79 10.84 2.52 -14.93
CA LEU A 79 11.40 3.58 -15.76
C LEU A 79 12.61 4.24 -15.09
N ARG A 80 12.54 4.45 -13.78
CA ARG A 80 13.64 5.00 -12.98
C ARG A 80 14.83 4.05 -12.91
N LEU A 81 14.59 2.74 -12.74
CA LEU A 81 15.63 1.72 -12.79
C LEU A 81 16.31 1.68 -14.15
N ASN A 82 15.54 1.70 -15.25
CA ASN A 82 16.10 1.75 -16.60
C ASN A 82 17.02 2.95 -16.74
N LYS A 83 16.56 4.14 -16.34
CA LYS A 83 17.34 5.38 -16.36
C LYS A 83 18.64 5.25 -15.56
N ASN A 84 18.58 4.65 -14.37
CA ASN A 84 19.76 4.44 -13.52
C ASN A 84 20.75 3.43 -14.10
N THR A 85 20.29 2.51 -14.96
CA THR A 85 21.13 1.54 -15.70
C THR A 85 21.59 2.03 -17.08
N GLY A 86 21.42 3.33 -17.36
CA GLY A 86 21.86 3.94 -18.61
C GLY A 86 20.82 3.95 -19.73
N SER A 87 19.55 3.72 -19.43
CA SER A 87 18.41 3.79 -20.36
C SER A 87 18.53 2.83 -21.55
N ASN A 88 18.99 1.60 -21.30
CA ASN A 88 19.29 0.63 -22.34
C ASN A 88 18.17 -0.38 -22.59
N TRP A 89 17.14 -0.44 -21.73
CA TRP A 89 16.08 -1.42 -21.90
C TRP A 89 15.14 -1.04 -23.03
N THR A 90 14.78 -2.01 -23.87
CA THR A 90 13.65 -1.87 -24.77
C THR A 90 12.34 -1.84 -23.98
N TYR A 91 11.26 -1.44 -24.66
CA TYR A 91 9.93 -1.44 -24.06
C TYR A 91 9.50 -2.87 -23.65
N GLU A 92 9.80 -3.86 -24.48
CA GLU A 92 9.51 -5.27 -24.20
C GLU A 92 10.31 -5.77 -22.98
N GLU A 93 11.58 -5.39 -22.86
CA GLU A 93 12.40 -5.75 -21.70
C GLU A 93 11.85 -5.12 -20.41
N ALA A 94 11.42 -3.85 -20.46
CA ALA A 94 10.78 -3.18 -19.32
C ALA A 94 9.50 -3.90 -18.87
N ILE A 95 8.65 -4.34 -19.81
CA ILE A 95 7.46 -5.16 -19.51
C ILE A 95 7.84 -6.49 -18.86
N GLN A 96 8.87 -7.17 -19.36
CA GLN A 96 9.30 -8.45 -18.78
C GLN A 96 9.82 -8.29 -17.35
N ILE A 97 10.49 -7.18 -17.07
CA ILE A 97 10.94 -6.82 -15.72
C ILE A 97 9.74 -6.52 -14.82
N GLU A 98 8.75 -5.77 -15.30
CA GLU A 98 7.48 -5.52 -14.59
C GLU A 98 6.79 -6.83 -14.22
N ALA A 99 6.63 -7.72 -15.18
CA ALA A 99 5.95 -9.00 -14.98
C ALA A 99 6.63 -9.85 -13.89
N LYS A 100 7.98 -9.91 -13.90
CA LYS A 100 8.75 -10.61 -12.86
C LYS A 100 8.55 -9.96 -11.50
N LEU A 101 8.63 -8.63 -11.41
CA LEU A 101 8.45 -7.91 -10.17
C LEU A 101 7.04 -8.13 -9.59
N LEU A 102 6.00 -8.11 -10.43
CA LEU A 102 4.62 -8.36 -10.01
C LEU A 102 4.43 -9.77 -9.44
N LEU A 103 5.04 -10.79 -10.05
CA LEU A 103 4.98 -12.16 -9.54
C LEU A 103 5.64 -12.28 -8.15
N GLU A 104 6.76 -11.58 -7.94
CA GLU A 104 7.45 -11.56 -6.64
C GLU A 104 6.68 -10.75 -5.57
N LEU A 105 6.06 -9.63 -5.95
CA LEU A 105 5.27 -8.80 -5.05
C LEU A 105 3.92 -9.43 -4.69
N HIS A 106 3.34 -10.22 -5.58
CA HIS A 106 2.06 -10.90 -5.40
C HIS A 106 2.20 -12.43 -5.50
N PRO A 107 2.98 -13.07 -4.60
CA PRO A 107 3.32 -14.48 -4.73
C PRO A 107 2.14 -15.43 -4.40
N THR A 108 1.03 -14.89 -3.89
CA THR A 108 -0.18 -15.64 -3.57
C THR A 108 -1.36 -14.98 -4.27
N LEU A 109 -1.50 -15.24 -5.57
CA LEU A 109 -2.73 -14.94 -6.27
C LEU A 109 -3.74 -16.00 -5.86
N ASP A 110 -4.76 -15.62 -5.10
CA ASP A 110 -5.87 -16.52 -4.77
C ASP A 110 -6.70 -16.73 -6.04
N LEU A 111 -6.46 -17.86 -6.69
CA LEU A 111 -7.20 -18.33 -7.85
C LEU A 111 -8.28 -19.33 -7.45
N ASP A 112 -8.60 -19.46 -6.15
CA ASP A 112 -9.65 -20.37 -5.71
C ASP A 112 -11.01 -19.91 -6.25
N PRO A 113 -11.63 -20.67 -7.19
CA PRO A 113 -12.95 -20.34 -7.71
C PRO A 113 -14.05 -20.38 -6.63
N ASN A 114 -13.76 -20.92 -5.43
CA ASN A 114 -14.71 -21.11 -4.33
C ASN A 114 -14.51 -20.17 -3.13
N SER A 115 -13.74 -19.09 -3.26
CA SER A 115 -13.41 -18.14 -2.17
C SER A 115 -14.65 -17.59 -1.41
N LEU A 116 -15.83 -17.57 -2.04
CA LEU A 116 -17.10 -17.13 -1.45
C LEU A 116 -17.91 -18.24 -0.74
N LEU A 117 -17.57 -19.51 -0.89
CA LEU A 117 -18.39 -20.64 -0.42
C LEU A 117 -18.03 -21.13 0.99
N GLN A 118 -16.89 -20.75 1.56
CA GLN A 118 -16.50 -21.20 2.92
C GLN A 118 -17.40 -20.67 4.05
N GLY A 119 -18.20 -19.62 3.80
CA GLY A 119 -19.16 -19.08 4.76
C GLY A 119 -20.60 -19.57 4.55
N MET A 120 -20.91 -20.22 3.43
CA MET A 120 -22.23 -20.76 3.16
C MET A 120 -22.30 -22.16 3.77
N LYS A 121 -22.97 -22.30 4.92
CA LYS A 121 -23.43 -23.62 5.37
C LYS A 121 -24.17 -24.25 4.19
N LEU A 122 -23.66 -25.38 3.70
CA LEU A 122 -24.37 -26.19 2.71
C LEU A 122 -25.79 -26.38 3.24
N PHE A 123 -26.79 -25.93 2.48
CA PHE A 123 -28.18 -26.19 2.85
C PHE A 123 -28.36 -27.70 2.87
N ASP A 124 -28.52 -28.28 4.06
CA ASP A 124 -28.84 -29.69 4.23
C ASP A 124 -30.37 -29.83 4.27
N PRO A 125 -31.02 -30.28 3.19
CA PRO A 125 -32.48 -30.47 3.16
C PRO A 125 -32.96 -31.59 4.09
N THR A 126 -32.03 -32.32 4.73
CA THR A 126 -32.32 -33.44 5.64
C THR A 126 -32.24 -33.06 7.12
N ALA A 127 -31.88 -31.82 7.46
CA ALA A 127 -31.91 -31.31 8.82
C ALA A 127 -33.35 -31.19 9.32
N LYS A 128 -33.91 -32.32 9.75
CA LYS A 128 -35.23 -32.41 10.39
C LYS A 128 -35.25 -31.49 11.60
N GLN A 129 -36.15 -30.51 11.56
CA GLN A 129 -36.65 -29.87 12.75
C GLN A 129 -37.35 -30.94 13.58
N TYR A 130 -36.66 -31.50 14.57
CA TYR A 130 -37.32 -32.23 15.63
C TYR A 130 -37.81 -31.19 16.63
N GLU A 131 -39.13 -31.05 16.64
CA GLU A 131 -39.90 -30.26 17.59
C GLU A 131 -39.60 -30.69 19.03
N GLN A 132 -39.51 -29.64 19.87
CA GLN A 132 -39.97 -29.47 21.26
C GLN A 132 -40.46 -30.69 22.06
N PRO A 133 -40.38 -30.57 23.38
CA PRO A 133 -41.54 -30.73 24.24
C PRO A 133 -42.17 -29.38 24.60
#